data_AF-A0A0V0HLR6-F1
#
_entry.id   AF-A0A0V0HLR6-F1
#
_cell.length_a   1.000
_cell.length_b   1.000
_cell.length_c   1.000
_cell.angle_alpha   90.00
_cell.angle_beta   90.00
_cell.angle_gamma   90.00
#
_symmetry.space_group_name_H-M   'P 1'
#
loop_
_entity.id
_entity.type
_entity.pdbx_description
1 polymer ?
#
loop_
_entity_poly.entity_id
_entity_poly.type
_entity_poly.pdbx_seq_one_letter_code
_entity_poly.pdbx_strand_id
1 'polypeptide(L)'
;MALFSPKSELLFLFFFIFCLSFNLSRSDKDDDVHDLLPSYNLPKGLLPNNVKSYTISTKDGSFTVQLTHPCYVQFQDQLVYYQKDIKGKLSYGSVSDVTGIQAKKLFVWVSVTGISVDEESQMIEFHVGFLSEKLPAKEFENIPTCTNKIMGFQDSAFASI
;
A
#
# COMPACT_ATOMS: atom_id res chain seq x y z
N MET A 1 55.39 9.97 20.80
CA MET A 1 55.60 9.22 19.55
C MET A 1 55.12 7.80 19.83
N ALA A 2 53.84 7.54 19.59
CA ALA A 2 53.22 6.27 19.95
C ALA A 2 53.65 5.20 18.95
N LEU A 3 54.32 4.16 19.46
CA LEU A 3 54.72 2.97 18.72
C LEU A 3 53.48 2.08 18.58
N PHE A 4 52.80 2.14 17.43
CA PHE A 4 51.65 1.29 17.10
C PHE A 4 52.11 0.04 16.34
N SER A 5 51.64 -1.12 16.81
CA SER A 5 52.07 -2.46 16.38
C SER A 5 51.29 -2.91 15.12
N PRO A 6 51.97 -3.56 14.13
CA PRO A 6 51.42 -3.81 12.79
C PRO A 6 50.24 -4.79 12.71
N LYS A 7 49.92 -5.51 13.81
CA LYS A 7 48.77 -6.44 13.87
C LYS A 7 47.44 -5.75 14.19
N SER A 8 47.46 -4.54 14.77
CA SER A 8 46.25 -3.80 15.15
C SER A 8 45.66 -2.95 14.01
N GLU A 9 46.50 -2.52 13.07
CA GLU A 9 46.11 -1.76 11.87
C GLU A 9 45.26 -2.59 10.89
N LEU A 10 45.57 -3.90 10.75
CA LEU A 10 44.82 -4.83 9.89
C LEU A 10 43.40 -5.11 10.40
N LEU A 11 43.20 -5.11 11.72
CA LEU A 11 41.89 -5.30 12.34
C LEU A 11 41.00 -4.06 12.19
N PHE A 12 41.59 -2.86 12.25
CA PHE A 12 40.88 -1.60 11.99
C PHE A 12 40.44 -1.48 10.52
N LEU A 13 41.27 -1.91 9.57
CA LEU A 13 40.93 -1.94 8.15
C LEU A 13 39.76 -2.88 7.84
N PHE A 14 39.65 -4.02 8.54
CA PHE A 14 38.54 -4.97 8.34
C PHE A 14 37.20 -4.40 8.82
N PHE A 15 37.19 -3.62 9.91
CA PHE A 15 35.99 -2.97 10.43
C PHE A 15 35.47 -1.85 9.52
N PHE A 16 36.39 -1.10 8.89
CA PHE A 16 36.05 -0.01 7.97
C PHE A 16 35.40 -0.51 6.65
N ILE A 17 35.81 -1.70 6.18
CA ILE A 17 35.26 -2.33 4.97
C ILE A 17 33.82 -2.85 5.20
N PHE A 18 33.49 -3.31 6.41
CA PHE A 18 32.13 -3.74 6.75
C PHE A 18 31.13 -2.57 6.74
N CYS A 19 31.54 -1.37 7.17
CA CYS A 19 30.70 -0.17 7.11
C CYS A 19 30.47 0.36 5.68
N LEU A 20 31.46 0.23 4.79
CA LEU A 20 31.32 0.58 3.37
C LEU A 20 30.32 -0.32 2.62
N SER A 21 30.03 -1.51 3.16
CA SER A 21 29.05 -2.44 2.57
C SER A 21 27.59 -2.04 2.82
N PHE A 22 27.32 -1.18 3.82
CA PHE A 22 25.96 -0.85 4.25
C PHE A 22 25.39 0.45 3.68
N ASN A 23 26.16 1.19 2.88
CA ASN A 23 25.67 2.40 2.21
C ASN A 23 25.55 2.21 0.70
N LEU A 24 25.10 1.02 0.26
CA LEU A 24 24.45 0.95 -1.03
C LEU A 24 23.02 1.45 -0.83
N SER A 25 22.87 2.78 -0.80
CA SER A 25 21.58 3.41 -1.05
C SER A 25 21.13 2.93 -2.42
N ARG A 26 20.28 1.92 -2.43
CA ARG A 26 19.57 1.46 -3.62
C ARG A 26 18.95 2.71 -4.21
N SER A 27 19.47 3.14 -5.36
CA SER A 27 18.72 4.02 -6.24
C SER A 27 17.52 3.18 -6.64
N ASP A 28 16.44 3.31 -5.88
CA ASP A 28 15.15 2.83 -6.28
C ASP A 28 14.98 3.41 -7.68
N LYS A 29 14.96 2.49 -8.65
CA LYS A 29 14.19 2.72 -9.86
C LYS A 29 12.83 3.22 -9.36
N ASP A 30 12.18 4.04 -10.15
CA ASP A 30 10.80 4.43 -9.92
C ASP A 30 9.93 3.15 -9.98
N ASP A 31 10.09 2.27 -8.98
CA ASP A 31 9.49 0.96 -8.84
C ASP A 31 8.09 1.30 -8.40
N ASP A 32 7.16 1.12 -9.33
CA ASP A 32 5.74 1.40 -9.16
C ASP A 32 5.26 0.78 -7.83
N VAL A 33 4.38 1.49 -7.10
CA VAL A 33 3.84 0.96 -5.83
C VAL A 33 3.15 -0.39 -6.06
N HIS A 34 2.61 -0.59 -7.27
CA HIS A 34 1.99 -1.83 -7.70
C HIS A 34 2.99 -3.00 -7.79
N ASP A 35 4.26 -2.74 -8.06
CA ASP A 35 5.34 -3.73 -8.06
C ASP A 35 5.86 -4.01 -6.65
N LEU A 36 5.72 -3.04 -5.74
CA LEU A 36 6.11 -3.19 -4.35
C LEU A 36 5.15 -4.09 -3.56
N LEU A 37 3.83 -3.96 -3.75
CA LEU A 37 2.83 -4.71 -3.00
C LEU A 37 3.08 -6.24 -3.01
N PRO A 38 3.37 -6.89 -4.15
CA PRO A 38 3.69 -8.32 -4.18
C PRO A 38 4.88 -8.73 -3.31
N SER A 39 5.87 -7.85 -3.13
CA SER A 39 7.02 -8.14 -2.25
C SER A 39 6.62 -8.24 -0.76
N TYR A 40 5.50 -7.63 -0.39
CA TYR A 40 4.87 -7.72 0.93
C TYR A 40 3.72 -8.73 0.94
N ASN A 41 3.63 -9.62 -0.05
CA ASN A 41 2.54 -10.59 -0.17
C ASN A 41 1.15 -9.93 -0.25
N LEU A 42 1.06 -8.78 -0.92
CA LEU A 42 -0.18 -8.07 -1.18
C LEU A 42 -0.42 -8.00 -2.70
N PRO A 43 -1.65 -8.18 -3.18
CA PRO A 43 -1.94 -8.03 -4.61
C PRO A 43 -1.70 -6.60 -5.10
N LYS A 44 -1.20 -6.48 -6.32
CA LYS A 44 -0.91 -5.19 -6.96
C LYS A 44 -2.13 -4.29 -7.18
N GLY A 45 -3.32 -4.88 -7.30
CA GLY A 45 -4.59 -4.20 -7.56
C GLY A 45 -5.32 -3.66 -6.32
N LEU A 46 -4.69 -3.65 -5.15
CA LEU A 46 -5.25 -2.99 -3.97
C LEU A 46 -5.31 -1.47 -4.09
N LEU A 47 -4.42 -0.89 -4.92
CA LEU A 47 -4.35 0.54 -5.21
C LEU A 47 -4.79 0.82 -6.65
N PRO A 48 -5.39 1.99 -6.93
CA PRO A 48 -5.72 2.41 -8.28
C PRO A 48 -4.48 2.84 -9.06
N ASN A 49 -4.59 2.83 -10.40
CA ASN A 49 -3.51 3.22 -11.31
C ASN A 49 -3.06 4.69 -11.23
N ASN A 50 -3.76 5.57 -10.49
CA ASN A 50 -3.51 7.01 -10.47
C ASN A 50 -2.59 7.44 -9.31
N VAL A 51 -1.75 6.53 -8.83
CA VAL A 51 -0.71 6.82 -7.84
C VAL A 51 0.33 7.76 -8.43
N LYS A 52 0.60 8.85 -7.72
CA LYS A 52 1.59 9.85 -8.11
C LYS A 52 2.93 9.62 -7.43
N SER A 53 2.91 9.25 -6.15
CA SER A 53 4.10 8.95 -5.37
C SER A 53 3.74 8.15 -4.12
N TYR A 54 4.73 7.49 -3.53
CA TYR A 54 4.57 6.83 -2.25
C TYR A 54 5.83 7.00 -1.40
N THR A 55 5.68 6.85 -0.09
CA THR A 55 6.78 6.81 0.88
C THR A 55 6.51 5.72 1.90
N ILE A 56 7.56 4.99 2.29
CA ILE A 56 7.49 3.95 3.31
C ILE A 56 8.66 4.13 4.27
N SER A 57 8.34 4.14 5.56
CA SER A 57 9.32 4.20 6.63
C SER A 57 9.82 2.80 6.95
N THR A 58 11.13 2.59 6.82
CA THR A 58 11.79 1.32 7.16
C THR A 58 11.86 1.04 8.66
N LYS A 59 11.51 2.02 9.51
CA LYS A 59 11.59 1.87 10.98
C LYS A 59 10.35 1.20 11.57
N ASP A 60 9.18 1.57 11.09
CA ASP A 60 7.88 1.23 11.67
C ASP A 60 6.86 0.75 10.62
N GLY A 61 7.25 0.70 9.35
CA GLY A 61 6.37 0.29 8.25
C GLY A 61 5.30 1.33 7.89
N SER A 62 5.34 2.53 8.48
CA SER A 62 4.39 3.59 8.17
C SER A 62 4.53 4.02 6.70
N PHE A 63 3.43 4.05 5.97
CA PHE A 63 3.41 4.44 4.57
C PHE A 63 2.49 5.64 4.31
N THR A 64 2.79 6.36 3.23
CA THR A 64 1.89 7.35 2.63
C THR A 64 1.90 7.17 1.13
N VAL A 65 0.72 6.99 0.53
CA VAL A 65 0.52 6.97 -0.91
C VAL A 65 -0.23 8.24 -1.28
N GLN A 66 0.29 8.96 -2.26
CA GLN A 66 -0.36 10.15 -2.81
C GLN A 66 -0.87 9.84 -4.22
N LEU A 67 -2.18 9.99 -4.41
CA LEU A 67 -2.83 9.94 -5.71
C LEU A 67 -2.76 11.30 -6.40
N THR A 68 -2.86 11.30 -7.73
CA THR A 68 -2.95 12.54 -8.52
C THR A 68 -4.21 13.33 -8.12
N HIS A 69 -5.33 12.64 -7.90
CA HIS A 69 -6.60 13.17 -7.44
C HIS A 69 -7.38 12.09 -6.67
N PRO A 70 -8.39 12.45 -5.85
CA PRO A 70 -9.31 11.49 -5.27
C PRO A 70 -10.01 10.67 -6.35
N CYS A 71 -10.37 9.43 -6.03
CA CYS A 71 -10.71 8.44 -7.03
C CYS A 71 -11.85 7.53 -6.59
N TYR A 72 -12.69 7.12 -7.53
CA TYR A 72 -13.63 6.02 -7.35
C TYR A 72 -13.20 4.80 -8.16
N VAL A 73 -13.30 3.63 -7.54
CA VAL A 73 -13.08 2.33 -8.17
C VAL A 73 -14.32 1.46 -7.92
N GLN A 74 -14.81 0.82 -8.97
CA GLN A 74 -15.90 -0.14 -8.89
C GLN A 74 -15.33 -1.56 -8.93
N PHE A 75 -15.45 -2.29 -7.82
CA PHE A 75 -15.09 -3.72 -7.73
C PHE A 75 -16.38 -4.53 -7.74
N GLN A 76 -16.73 -5.12 -8.90
CA GLN A 76 -18.00 -5.82 -9.10
C GLN A 76 -19.19 -4.94 -8.63
N ASP A 77 -19.74 -5.23 -7.45
CA ASP A 77 -20.93 -4.59 -6.88
C ASP A 77 -20.57 -3.53 -5.83
N GLN A 78 -19.29 -3.38 -5.49
CA GLN A 78 -18.79 -2.52 -4.43
C GLN A 78 -18.07 -1.29 -4.97
N LEU A 79 -18.57 -0.12 -4.58
CA LEU A 79 -17.94 1.16 -4.88
C LEU A 79 -16.96 1.53 -3.76
N VAL A 80 -15.71 1.75 -4.12
CA VAL A 80 -14.64 2.16 -3.20
C VAL A 80 -14.14 3.55 -3.59
N TYR A 81 -14.03 4.42 -2.59
CA TYR A 81 -13.50 5.76 -2.71
C TYR A 81 -12.12 5.83 -2.07
N TYR A 82 -11.16 6.38 -2.81
CA TYR A 82 -9.81 6.65 -2.37
C TYR A 82 -9.61 8.17 -2.29
N GLN A 83 -9.18 8.62 -1.12
CA GLN A 83 -8.73 10.00 -0.92
C GLN A 83 -7.39 10.24 -1.62
N LYS A 84 -7.05 11.52 -1.77
CA LYS A 84 -5.79 11.91 -2.39
C LYS A 84 -4.58 11.39 -1.63
N ASP A 85 -4.62 11.41 -0.31
CA ASP A 85 -3.54 10.90 0.53
C ASP A 85 -4.07 9.69 1.31
N ILE A 86 -3.42 8.55 1.16
CA ILE A 86 -3.72 7.29 1.84
C ILE A 86 -2.57 7.00 2.78
N LYS A 87 -2.86 6.63 4.03
CA LYS A 87 -1.83 6.35 5.03
C LYS A 87 -2.17 5.09 5.79
N GLY A 88 -1.15 4.46 6.37
CA GLY A 88 -1.31 3.34 7.27
C GLY A 88 0.04 2.75 7.63
N LYS A 89 0.04 1.49 8.09
CA LYS A 89 1.24 0.70 8.35
C LYS A 89 1.23 -0.54 7.49
N LEU A 90 2.35 -0.76 6.81
CA LEU A 90 2.58 -1.89 5.94
C LEU A 90 3.40 -2.93 6.70
N SER A 91 2.98 -4.18 6.59
CA SER A 91 3.71 -5.34 7.08
C SER A 91 3.55 -6.49 6.08
N TYR A 92 4.30 -7.57 6.27
CA TYR A 92 4.19 -8.73 5.39
C TYR A 92 2.80 -9.35 5.50
N GLY A 93 2.08 -9.43 4.38
CA GLY A 93 0.73 -9.97 4.26
C GLY A 93 -0.38 -9.10 4.85
N SER A 94 -0.09 -7.91 5.38
CA SER A 94 -1.15 -7.08 5.96
C SER A 94 -0.83 -5.58 6.00
N VAL A 95 -1.91 -4.80 6.01
CA VAL A 95 -1.92 -3.35 6.14
C VAL A 95 -2.86 -2.98 7.28
N SER A 96 -2.41 -2.13 8.20
CA SER A 96 -3.20 -1.69 9.36
C SER A 96 -3.23 -0.17 9.48
N ASP A 97 -4.06 0.35 10.37
CA ASP A 97 -4.23 1.79 10.62
C ASP A 97 -4.51 2.59 9.34
N VAL A 98 -5.22 1.97 8.39
CA VAL A 98 -5.47 2.54 7.08
C VAL A 98 -6.42 3.72 7.20
N THR A 99 -6.07 4.80 6.51
CA THR A 99 -6.90 6.00 6.36
C THR A 99 -6.91 6.43 4.90
N GLY A 100 -8.01 7.05 4.49
CA GLY A 100 -8.18 7.53 3.11
C GLY A 100 -8.82 6.53 2.16
N ILE A 101 -9.30 5.37 2.64
CA ILE A 101 -10.06 4.41 1.84
C ILE A 101 -11.44 4.20 2.46
N GLN A 102 -12.48 4.31 1.65
CA GLN A 102 -13.87 4.14 2.09
C GLN A 102 -14.62 3.23 1.12
N ALA A 103 -15.33 2.23 1.64
CA ALA A 103 -16.21 1.37 0.86
C ALA A 103 -17.66 1.77 1.08
N LYS A 104 -18.47 1.76 0.02
CA LYS A 104 -19.91 2.00 0.10
C LYS A 104 -20.64 0.70 0.43
N LYS A 105 -21.36 0.68 1.55
CA LYS A 105 -22.19 -0.45 2.00
C LYS A 105 -23.57 0.05 2.38
N LEU A 106 -24.63 -0.58 1.87
CA LEU A 106 -26.03 -0.30 2.24
C LEU A 106 -26.32 1.22 2.35
N PHE A 107 -25.91 1.98 1.33
CA PHE A 107 -26.03 3.44 1.22
C PHE A 107 -25.12 4.31 2.11
N VAL A 108 -24.32 3.72 3.00
CA VAL A 108 -23.38 4.42 3.88
C VAL A 108 -21.93 4.19 3.44
N TRP A 109 -21.07 5.20 3.64
CA TRP A 109 -19.63 5.06 3.46
C TRP A 109 -18.99 4.59 4.76
N VAL A 110 -18.22 3.51 4.68
CA VAL A 110 -17.53 2.92 5.81
C VAL A 110 -16.03 2.90 5.54
N SER A 111 -15.23 3.34 6.49
CA SER A 111 -13.78 3.43 6.34
C SER A 111 -13.13 2.06 6.44
N VAL A 112 -12.21 1.78 5.50
CA VAL A 112 -11.34 0.60 5.57
C VAL A 112 -10.17 0.92 6.48
N THR A 113 -10.01 0.15 7.55
CA THR A 113 -8.98 0.36 8.59
C THR A 113 -7.84 -0.64 8.49
N GLY A 114 -8.03 -1.75 7.76
CA GLY A 114 -6.99 -2.73 7.53
C GLY A 114 -7.33 -3.73 6.43
N ILE A 115 -6.29 -4.41 5.95
CA ILE A 115 -6.34 -5.40 4.89
C ILE A 115 -5.37 -6.51 5.29
N SER A 116 -5.77 -7.79 5.21
CA SER A 116 -4.86 -8.91 5.46
C SER A 116 -5.09 -10.03 4.46
N VAL A 117 -4.03 -10.75 4.13
CA VAL A 117 -4.08 -11.89 3.20
C VAL A 117 -4.20 -13.18 3.98
N ASP A 118 -5.18 -13.98 3.60
CA ASP A 118 -5.42 -15.33 4.10
C ASP A 118 -4.95 -16.32 3.01
N GLU A 119 -3.69 -16.76 3.14
CA GLU A 119 -3.04 -17.62 2.16
C GLU A 119 -3.70 -19.00 2.04
N GLU A 120 -4.21 -19.54 3.14
CA GLU A 120 -4.84 -20.86 3.16
C GLU A 120 -6.11 -20.89 2.31
N SER A 121 -6.91 -19.82 2.38
CA SER A 121 -8.16 -19.71 1.63
C SER A 121 -8.02 -18.92 0.32
N GLN A 122 -6.85 -18.36 0.01
CA GLN A 122 -6.63 -17.47 -1.14
C GLN A 122 -7.59 -16.27 -1.14
N MET A 123 -7.87 -15.75 0.05
CA MET A 123 -8.79 -14.64 0.29
C MET A 123 -8.04 -13.44 0.86
N ILE A 124 -8.66 -12.28 0.76
CA ILE A 124 -8.23 -11.03 1.40
C ILE A 124 -9.33 -10.61 2.34
N GLU A 125 -8.97 -10.40 3.59
CA GLU A 125 -9.85 -9.87 4.62
C GLU A 125 -9.68 -8.36 4.71
N PHE A 126 -10.77 -7.64 4.49
CA PHE A 126 -10.88 -6.20 4.66
C PHE A 126 -11.55 -5.90 5.99
N HIS A 127 -10.90 -5.09 6.81
CA HIS A 127 -11.48 -4.56 8.05
C HIS A 127 -12.11 -3.20 7.77
N VAL A 128 -13.42 -3.11 7.99
CA VAL A 128 -14.26 -1.97 7.60
C VAL A 128 -15.05 -1.50 8.82
N GLY A 129 -14.44 -0.60 9.60
CA GLY A 129 -14.95 -0.23 10.92
C GLY A 129 -14.89 -1.40 11.90
N PHE A 130 -16.06 -1.87 12.35
CA PHE A 130 -16.21 -3.02 13.25
C PHE A 130 -16.55 -4.33 12.51
N LEU A 131 -16.64 -4.28 11.18
CA LEU A 131 -16.96 -5.42 10.33
C LEU A 131 -15.70 -5.93 9.64
N SER A 132 -15.68 -7.22 9.34
CA SER A 132 -14.70 -7.85 8.46
C SER A 132 -15.40 -8.43 7.25
N GLU A 133 -14.77 -8.36 6.09
CA GLU A 133 -15.27 -8.93 4.85
C GLU A 133 -14.15 -9.66 4.10
N LYS A 134 -14.41 -10.89 3.67
CA LYS A 134 -13.46 -11.69 2.89
C LYS A 134 -13.83 -11.65 1.42
N LEU A 135 -12.86 -11.26 0.57
CA LEU A 135 -12.99 -11.23 -0.87
C LEU A 135 -11.89 -12.08 -1.53
N PRO A 136 -12.15 -12.74 -2.66
CA PRO A 136 -11.14 -13.56 -3.33
C PRO A 136 -9.93 -12.74 -3.78
N ALA A 137 -8.71 -13.20 -3.50
CA ALA A 137 -7.49 -12.46 -3.83
C ALA A 137 -7.36 -12.15 -5.34
N LYS A 138 -7.88 -13.06 -6.18
CA LYS A 138 -7.94 -12.92 -7.64
C LYS A 138 -8.60 -11.63 -8.13
N GLU A 139 -9.52 -11.05 -7.36
CA GLU A 139 -10.22 -9.81 -7.74
C GLU A 139 -9.30 -8.58 -7.71
N PHE A 140 -8.18 -8.70 -7.00
CA PHE A 140 -7.21 -7.63 -6.79
C PHE A 140 -5.88 -7.90 -7.53
N GLU A 141 -5.84 -8.89 -8.42
CA GLU A 141 -4.65 -9.16 -9.23
C GLU A 141 -4.41 -8.08 -10.28
N ASN A 142 -5.45 -7.44 -10.80
CA ASN A 142 -5.34 -6.41 -11.84
C ASN A 142 -5.41 -5.02 -11.23
N ILE A 143 -4.60 -4.09 -11.76
CA ILE A 143 -4.61 -2.70 -11.30
C ILE A 143 -5.91 -2.03 -11.77
N PRO A 144 -6.78 -1.58 -10.85
CA PRO A 144 -8.04 -0.96 -11.23
C PRO A 144 -7.83 0.45 -11.80
N THR A 145 -8.64 0.78 -12.80
CA THR A 145 -8.64 2.12 -13.40
C THR A 145 -9.38 3.09 -12.50
N CYS A 146 -8.72 4.20 -12.20
CA CYS A 146 -9.34 5.29 -11.48
C CYS A 146 -10.44 5.98 -12.29
N THR A 147 -11.60 6.20 -11.68
CA THR A 147 -12.70 6.93 -12.32
C THR A 147 -13.07 8.20 -11.54
N ASN A 148 -13.21 9.32 -12.25
CA ASN A 148 -13.59 10.63 -11.70
C ASN A 148 -15.10 10.79 -11.44
N LYS A 149 -15.89 9.78 -11.81
CA LYS A 149 -17.34 9.75 -11.69
C LYS A 149 -17.71 8.39 -11.12
N ILE A 150 -18.72 8.36 -10.24
CA ILE A 150 -19.38 7.10 -9.91
C ILE A 150 -20.00 6.60 -11.22
N MET A 151 -19.42 5.58 -11.83
CA MET A 151 -20.01 4.91 -12.99
C MET A 151 -21.23 4.12 -12.48
N GLY A 152 -22.34 4.84 -12.39
CA GLY A 152 -23.72 4.45 -12.13
C GLY A 152 -24.02 3.05 -11.59
N PHE A 153 -24.50 3.00 -10.34
CA PHE A 153 -25.84 2.45 -10.15
C PHE A 153 -26.82 3.57 -10.52
N GLN A 154 -27.85 3.22 -11.27
CA GLN A 154 -28.74 4.09 -12.04
C GLN A 154 -29.46 5.15 -11.17
N ASP A 155 -29.08 6.43 -11.27
CA ASP A 155 -29.93 7.56 -10.88
C ASP A 155 -30.52 8.20 -12.15
N SER A 156 -31.37 7.44 -12.83
CA SER A 156 -32.41 7.98 -13.71
C SER A 156 -33.62 8.39 -12.86
N ALA A 157 -33.43 9.34 -11.95
CA ALA A 157 -34.49 10.08 -11.27
C ALA A 157 -33.83 11.30 -10.61
N PHE A 158 -34.40 12.49 -10.76
CA PHE A 158 -33.87 13.79 -10.29
C PHE A 158 -32.83 14.49 -11.18
N ALA A 159 -33.12 14.56 -12.47
CA ALA A 159 -32.68 15.70 -13.29
C ALA A 159 -33.88 16.25 -14.08
N SER A 160 -34.96 16.57 -13.35
CA SER A 160 -36.08 17.42 -13.80
C SER A 160 -36.92 17.73 -12.56
N ILE A 161 -36.64 18.86 -11.91
CA ILE A 161 -37.57 19.84 -11.32
C ILE A 161 -36.75 21.11 -11.15
#